data_AF-A0A9X6AD82-F1
#
_entry.id   AF-A0A9X6AD82-F1
#
_cell.length_a   1.000
_cell.length_b   1.000
_cell.length_c   1.000
_cell.angle_alpha   90.00
_cell.angle_beta   90.00
_cell.angle_gamma   90.00
#
_symmetry.space_group_name_H-M   'P 1'
#
loop_
_entity.id
_entity.type
_entity.pdbx_description
1 polymer ?
#
loop_
_entity_poly.entity_id
_entity_poly.type
_entity_poly.pdbx_seq_one_letter_code
_entity_poly.pdbx_strand_id
1 'polypeptide(L)'
;LGGIFFIMLYLQNVRGYTPVEAGISTLPMSIASLFASPIGSQLTARFGPRVTIPLGLVLSAAAMFGMLTWTVDSSYATMWPPFIAMGLGVGIVLPATAAAIIGNAPVKDGGVASGLQSTMLQIGGALGTSVLVTVIASKVGSSLSGELTSAGVPASWAHGLEKAEDAVSMGIAPVSSGMPTQIKAAVIEGSGQAFVNGLHSAVTVTGILCLIGAAAAIVGIKSRAEEAKDDKEDVVIVAAH
;
A
#
# COMPACT_ATOMS: atom_id res chain seq x y z
N LEU A 1 -1.50 -3.80 1.01
CA LEU A 1 -2.82 -4.23 0.47
C LEU A 1 -3.60 -3.04 -0.08
N GLY A 2 -3.90 -2.01 0.73
CA GLY A 2 -4.59 -0.81 0.23
C GLY A 2 -3.95 -0.16 -1.00
N GLY A 3 -2.63 0.04 -1.03
CA GLY A 3 -1.94 0.61 -2.21
C GLY A 3 -2.18 -0.15 -3.53
N ILE A 4 -2.27 -1.49 -3.49
CA ILE A 4 -2.55 -2.33 -4.68
C ILE A 4 -3.97 -2.11 -5.18
N PHE A 5 -4.93 -2.01 -4.26
CA PHE A 5 -6.32 -1.71 -4.59
C PHE A 5 -6.46 -0.35 -5.30
N PHE A 6 -5.72 0.66 -4.85
CA PHE A 6 -5.78 1.99 -5.46
C PHE A 6 -5.11 2.08 -6.83
N ILE A 7 -4.01 1.35 -7.04
CA ILE A 7 -3.41 1.17 -8.36
C ILE A 7 -4.45 0.63 -9.36
N MET A 8 -5.23 -0.36 -8.92
CA MET A 8 -6.26 -0.98 -9.75
C MET A 8 -7.39 0.01 -10.05
N LEU A 9 -7.78 0.85 -9.08
CA LEU A 9 -8.76 1.92 -9.29
C LEU A 9 -8.25 3.02 -10.20
N TYR A 10 -6.97 3.40 -10.11
CA TYR A 10 -6.34 4.38 -11.00
C TYR A 10 -6.31 3.88 -12.45
N LEU A 11 -5.84 2.64 -12.67
CA LEU A 11 -5.77 2.06 -14.01
C LEU A 11 -7.15 1.92 -14.66
N GLN A 12 -8.15 1.47 -13.90
CA GLN A 12 -9.48 1.27 -14.45
C GLN A 12 -10.27 2.57 -14.62
N ASN A 13 -10.26 3.46 -13.62
CA ASN A 13 -11.15 4.62 -13.61
C ASN A 13 -10.52 5.90 -14.18
N VAL A 14 -9.21 6.10 -14.02
CA VAL A 14 -8.52 7.30 -14.55
C VAL A 14 -7.99 7.05 -15.96
N ARG A 15 -7.45 5.86 -16.22
CA ARG A 15 -6.89 5.49 -17.53
C ARG A 15 -7.87 4.76 -18.44
N GLY A 16 -9.05 4.39 -17.93
CA GLY A 16 -10.10 3.71 -18.71
C GLY A 16 -9.72 2.29 -19.15
N TYR A 17 -8.74 1.66 -18.50
CA TYR A 17 -8.32 0.31 -18.87
C TYR A 17 -9.41 -0.71 -18.54
N THR A 18 -9.56 -1.69 -19.41
CA THR A 18 -10.41 -2.84 -19.11
C THR A 18 -9.84 -3.60 -17.89
N PRO A 19 -10.68 -4.30 -17.10
CA PRO A 19 -10.20 -5.09 -15.96
C PRO A 19 -9.10 -6.09 -16.33
N VAL A 20 -9.13 -6.58 -17.58
CA VAL A 20 -8.11 -7.49 -18.14
C VAL A 20 -6.77 -6.78 -18.38
N GLU A 21 -6.78 -5.56 -18.92
CA GLU A 21 -5.56 -4.77 -19.12
C GLU A 21 -4.95 -4.31 -17.80
N ALA A 22 -5.78 -3.96 -16.81
CA ALA A 22 -5.31 -3.68 -15.44
C ALA A 22 -4.66 -4.92 -14.81
N GLY A 23 -5.28 -6.09 -14.97
CA GLY A 23 -4.70 -7.38 -14.58
C GLY A 23 -3.34 -7.65 -15.23
N ILE A 24 -3.22 -7.45 -16.54
CA ILE A 24 -1.95 -7.60 -17.27
C ILE A 24 -0.90 -6.58 -16.79
N SER A 25 -1.31 -5.35 -16.49
CA SER A 25 -0.43 -4.29 -16.00
C SER A 25 0.13 -4.57 -14.60
N THR A 26 -0.54 -5.39 -13.80
CA THR A 26 -0.06 -5.82 -12.47
C THR A 26 0.80 -7.09 -12.51
N LEU A 27 0.89 -7.78 -13.65
CA LEU A 27 1.75 -8.96 -13.80
C LEU A 27 3.23 -8.70 -13.45
N PRO A 28 3.87 -7.58 -13.87
CA PRO A 28 5.26 -7.30 -13.49
C PRO A 28 5.46 -7.24 -11.98
N MET A 29 4.47 -6.69 -11.25
CA MET A 29 4.50 -6.65 -9.79
C MET A 29 4.41 -8.06 -9.19
N SER A 30 3.48 -8.89 -9.69
CA SER A 30 3.32 -10.28 -9.25
C SER A 30 4.57 -11.11 -9.55
N ILE A 31 5.17 -10.93 -10.72
CA ILE A 31 6.42 -11.59 -11.13
C ILE A 31 7.57 -11.14 -10.19
N ALA A 32 7.72 -9.84 -9.96
CA ALA A 32 8.73 -9.32 -9.03
C ALA A 32 8.56 -9.89 -7.62
N SER A 33 7.32 -9.95 -7.11
CA SER A 33 7.03 -10.56 -5.80
C SER A 33 7.34 -12.05 -5.76
N LEU A 34 7.09 -12.77 -6.85
CA LEU A 34 7.37 -14.21 -6.95
C LEU A 34 8.88 -14.48 -6.86
N PHE A 35 9.70 -13.67 -7.51
CA PHE A 35 11.16 -13.77 -7.42
C PHE A 35 11.72 -13.22 -6.10
N ALA A 36 11.09 -12.19 -5.53
CA ALA A 36 11.52 -11.60 -4.26
C ALA A 36 11.25 -12.50 -3.05
N SER A 37 10.19 -13.30 -3.08
CA SER A 37 9.82 -14.19 -1.97
C SER A 37 10.94 -15.15 -1.54
N PRO A 38 11.55 -15.93 -2.44
CA PRO A 38 12.70 -16.78 -2.07
C PRO A 38 13.94 -15.97 -1.70
N ILE A 39 14.15 -14.77 -2.26
CA ILE A 39 15.26 -13.89 -1.86
C ILE A 39 15.05 -13.41 -0.42
N GLY A 40 13.83 -13.00 -0.06
CA GLY A 40 13.47 -12.56 1.28
C GLY A 40 13.62 -13.67 2.33
N SER A 41 13.23 -14.90 1.99
CA SER A 41 13.43 -16.06 2.89
C SER A 41 14.92 -16.37 3.10
N GLN A 42 15.73 -16.35 2.03
CA GLN A 42 17.19 -16.52 2.13
C GLN A 42 17.86 -15.39 2.92
N LEU A 43 17.45 -14.14 2.70
CA LEU A 43 17.99 -12.98 3.41
C LEU A 43 17.64 -13.05 4.90
N THR A 44 16.42 -13.48 5.22
CA THR A 44 15.97 -13.73 6.60
C THR A 44 16.77 -14.85 7.26
N ALA A 45 17.05 -15.95 6.55
CA ALA A 45 17.86 -17.04 7.08
C ALA A 45 19.31 -16.61 7.36
N ARG A 46 19.87 -15.71 6.53
CA ARG A 46 21.27 -15.26 6.61
C ARG A 46 21.51 -14.09 7.58
N PHE A 47 20.66 -13.07 7.53
CA PHE A 47 20.82 -11.83 8.30
C PHE A 47 19.81 -11.68 9.43
N GLY A 48 18.87 -12.61 9.53
CA GLY A 48 17.78 -12.55 10.50
C GLY A 48 16.62 -11.63 10.06
N PRO A 49 15.46 -11.76 10.72
CA PRO A 49 14.29 -10.94 10.45
C PRO A 49 14.49 -9.47 10.83
N ARG A 50 15.38 -9.17 11.79
CA ARG A 50 15.66 -7.82 12.29
C ARG A 50 16.24 -6.87 11.24
N VAL A 51 16.97 -7.39 10.24
CA VAL A 51 17.51 -6.59 9.13
C VAL A 51 16.62 -6.70 7.89
N THR A 52 16.07 -7.89 7.65
CA THR A 52 15.32 -8.17 6.41
C THR A 52 13.96 -7.46 6.37
N ILE A 53 13.22 -7.43 7.49
CA ILE A 53 11.89 -6.82 7.56
C ILE A 53 11.97 -5.29 7.38
N PRO A 54 12.82 -4.54 8.12
CA PRO A 54 12.97 -3.10 7.90
C PRO A 54 13.44 -2.75 6.49
N LEU A 55 14.34 -3.55 5.90
CA LEU A 55 14.84 -3.31 4.55
C LEU A 55 13.72 -3.41 3.50
N GLY A 56 12.86 -4.42 3.61
CA GLY A 56 11.69 -4.55 2.74
C GLY A 56 10.63 -3.46 2.97
N LEU A 57 10.47 -3.00 4.21
CA LEU A 57 9.56 -1.88 4.54
C LEU A 57 10.08 -0.53 4.02
N VAL A 58 11.39 -0.27 4.13
CA VAL A 58 12.04 0.91 3.53
C VAL A 58 11.96 0.86 2.01
N LEU A 59 12.17 -0.30 1.40
CA LEU A 59 11.99 -0.46 -0.05
C LEU A 59 10.54 -0.20 -0.47
N SER A 60 9.57 -0.68 0.32
CA SER A 60 8.14 -0.40 0.10
C SER A 60 7.82 1.09 0.25
N ALA A 61 8.40 1.76 1.25
CA ALA A 61 8.27 3.21 1.42
C ALA A 61 8.89 3.97 0.25
N ALA A 62 10.09 3.59 -0.20
CA ALA A 62 10.74 4.17 -1.37
C ALA A 62 9.91 3.98 -2.65
N ALA A 63 9.24 2.83 -2.81
CA ALA A 63 8.30 2.60 -3.91
C ALA A 63 7.10 3.55 -3.83
N MET A 64 6.52 3.75 -2.63
CA MET A 64 5.43 4.71 -2.41
C MET A 64 5.87 6.16 -2.71
N PHE A 65 7.03 6.57 -2.21
CA PHE A 65 7.59 7.90 -2.54
C PHE A 65 7.97 8.03 -4.01
N GLY A 66 8.35 6.95 -4.68
CA GLY A 66 8.51 6.91 -6.13
C GLY A 66 7.20 7.15 -6.88
N MET A 67 6.07 6.64 -6.37
CA MET A 67 4.75 6.86 -6.98
C MET A 67 4.27 8.32 -6.86
N LEU A 68 4.77 9.08 -5.89
CA LEU A 68 4.51 10.53 -5.78
C LEU A 68 5.10 11.35 -6.94
N THR A 69 6.02 10.78 -7.72
CA THR A 69 6.55 11.43 -8.94
C THR A 69 5.68 11.19 -10.18
N TRP A 70 4.57 10.46 -10.06
CA TRP A 70 3.67 10.24 -11.19
C TRP A 70 2.84 11.49 -11.50
N THR A 71 2.95 11.97 -12.73
CA THR A 71 2.12 13.06 -13.29
C THR A 71 1.11 12.45 -14.28
N VAL A 72 -0.01 13.14 -14.51
CA VAL A 72 -1.14 12.66 -15.34
C VAL A 72 -0.71 12.27 -16.78
N ASP A 73 0.37 12.87 -17.29
CA ASP A 73 0.97 12.61 -18.61
C ASP A 73 2.09 11.56 -18.64
N SER A 74 2.43 10.91 -17.52
CA SER A 74 3.57 10.00 -17.48
C SER A 74 3.37 8.72 -18.31
N SER A 75 4.34 8.43 -19.17
CA SER A 75 4.38 7.25 -20.04
C SER A 75 4.46 5.95 -19.23
N TYR A 76 3.85 4.87 -19.74
CA TYR A 76 3.81 3.53 -19.13
C TYR A 76 5.20 2.99 -18.72
N ALA A 77 6.26 3.43 -19.42
CA ALA A 77 7.66 3.13 -19.13
C ALA A 77 8.25 3.84 -17.88
N THR A 78 7.51 4.74 -17.23
CA THR A 78 7.89 5.36 -15.94
C THR A 78 7.08 4.81 -14.77
N MET A 79 6.02 4.03 -15.04
CA MET A 79 5.21 3.37 -14.00
C MET A 79 5.81 2.03 -13.54
N TRP A 80 6.53 1.30 -14.40
CA TRP A 80 7.06 -0.03 -14.06
C TRP A 80 8.08 -0.06 -12.89
N PRO A 81 8.97 0.93 -12.66
CA PRO A 81 9.99 0.81 -11.62
C PRO A 81 9.42 0.82 -10.18
N PRO A 82 8.47 1.73 -9.82
CA PRO A 82 7.80 1.65 -8.52
C PRO A 82 7.00 0.37 -8.32
N PHE A 83 6.39 -0.19 -9.38
CA PHE A 83 5.67 -1.46 -9.29
C PHE A 83 6.59 -2.62 -8.94
N ILE A 84 7.75 -2.70 -9.58
CA ILE A 84 8.75 -3.71 -9.27
C ILE A 84 9.26 -3.51 -7.86
N ALA A 85 9.63 -2.28 -7.48
CA ALA A 85 10.11 -1.98 -6.13
C ALA A 85 9.07 -2.36 -5.05
N MET A 86 7.79 -2.10 -5.30
CA MET A 86 6.71 -2.48 -4.40
C MET A 86 6.50 -4.01 -4.33
N GLY A 87 6.56 -4.69 -5.47
CA GLY A 87 6.51 -6.16 -5.53
C GLY A 87 7.68 -6.80 -4.80
N LEU A 88 8.89 -6.25 -4.94
CA LEU A 88 10.08 -6.68 -4.21
C LEU A 88 9.93 -6.46 -2.70
N GLY A 89 9.49 -5.27 -2.28
CA GLY A 89 9.30 -4.94 -0.87
C GLY A 89 8.30 -5.87 -0.18
N VAL A 90 7.11 -6.02 -0.76
CA VAL A 90 6.07 -6.94 -0.23
C VAL A 90 6.53 -8.39 -0.27
N GLY A 91 7.18 -8.80 -1.38
CA GLY A 91 7.71 -10.14 -1.56
C GLY A 91 8.80 -10.48 -0.54
N ILE A 92 9.56 -9.51 -0.03
CA ILE A 92 10.55 -9.75 1.03
C ILE A 92 9.88 -9.77 2.41
N VAL A 93 9.00 -8.82 2.71
CA VAL A 93 8.44 -8.61 4.06
C VAL A 93 7.54 -9.76 4.49
N LEU A 94 6.63 -10.22 3.62
CA LEU A 94 5.65 -11.26 3.99
C LEU A 94 6.31 -12.59 4.43
N PRO A 95 7.20 -13.21 3.64
CA PRO A 95 7.85 -14.45 4.06
C PRO A 95 8.82 -14.22 5.23
N ALA A 96 9.51 -13.08 5.31
CA ALA A 96 10.37 -12.75 6.44
C ALA A 96 9.58 -12.67 7.76
N THR A 97 8.39 -12.10 7.71
CA THR A 97 7.48 -11.98 8.87
C THR A 97 6.92 -13.34 9.27
N ALA A 98 6.55 -14.17 8.30
CA ALA A 98 6.10 -15.55 8.55
C ALA A 98 7.21 -16.40 9.20
N ALA A 99 8.43 -16.33 8.67
CA ALA A 99 9.59 -17.01 9.26
C ALA A 99 9.90 -16.52 10.68
N ALA A 100 9.75 -15.23 10.97
CA ALA A 100 9.95 -14.70 12.32
C ALA A 100 8.89 -15.18 13.31
N ILE A 101 7.61 -15.12 12.95
CA ILE A 101 6.49 -15.46 13.84
C ILE A 101 6.39 -16.97 14.05
N ILE A 102 6.42 -17.73 12.96
CA ILE A 102 6.24 -19.19 13.00
C ILE A 102 7.53 -19.88 13.43
N GLY A 103 8.70 -19.35 13.03
CA GLY A 103 10.00 -19.93 13.38
C GLY A 103 10.37 -19.78 14.85
N ASN A 104 9.83 -18.77 15.55
CA ASN A 104 10.01 -18.60 17.00
C ASN A 104 8.92 -19.28 17.85
N ALA A 105 7.90 -19.88 17.23
CA ALA A 105 6.86 -20.61 17.95
C ALA A 105 7.31 -22.05 18.26
N PRO A 106 6.93 -22.62 19.43
CA PRO A 106 7.12 -24.04 19.69
C PRO A 106 6.48 -24.90 18.58
N VAL A 107 7.09 -26.01 18.21
CA VAL A 107 6.63 -26.87 17.09
C VAL A 107 5.15 -27.29 17.24
N LYS A 108 4.67 -27.48 18.48
CA LYS A 108 3.27 -27.79 18.82
C LYS A 108 2.29 -26.64 18.56
N ASP A 109 2.76 -25.39 18.55
CA ASP A 109 1.96 -24.17 18.45
C ASP A 109 2.10 -23.47 17.10
N GLY A 110 2.86 -24.03 16.15
CA GLY A 110 3.08 -23.45 14.82
C GLY A 110 1.77 -23.20 14.04
N GLY A 111 0.77 -24.07 14.22
CA GLY A 111 -0.56 -23.87 13.65
C GLY A 111 -1.29 -22.66 14.26
N VAL A 112 -1.18 -22.46 15.57
CA VAL A 112 -1.75 -21.31 16.28
C VAL A 112 -1.03 -20.01 15.88
N ALA A 113 0.30 -20.05 15.77
CA ALA A 113 1.10 -18.90 15.32
C ALA A 113 0.76 -18.48 13.88
N SER A 114 0.60 -19.44 12.96
CA SER A 114 0.17 -19.18 11.59
C SER A 114 -1.26 -18.64 11.51
N GLY A 115 -2.18 -19.17 12.32
CA GLY A 115 -3.54 -18.66 12.45
C GLY A 115 -3.56 -17.21 12.95
N LEU A 116 -2.82 -16.92 14.02
CA LEU A 116 -2.69 -15.56 14.58
C LEU A 116 -2.10 -14.60 13.55
N GLN A 117 -1.03 -15.00 12.85
CA GLN A 117 -0.44 -14.19 11.79
C GLN A 117 -1.47 -13.86 10.70
N SER A 118 -2.24 -14.85 10.25
CA SER A 118 -3.26 -14.67 9.21
C SER A 118 -4.38 -13.74 9.67
N THR A 119 -4.82 -13.86 10.93
CA THR A 119 -5.80 -12.94 11.53
C THR A 119 -5.26 -11.52 11.61
N MET A 120 -4.01 -11.34 12.04
CA MET A 120 -3.38 -10.01 12.10
C MET A 120 -3.23 -9.37 10.72
N LEU A 121 -2.90 -10.17 9.69
CA LEU A 121 -2.87 -9.70 8.31
C LEU A 121 -4.25 -9.26 7.81
N GLN A 122 -5.32 -10.00 8.15
CA GLN A 122 -6.68 -9.62 7.78
C GLN A 122 -7.13 -8.34 8.50
N ILE A 123 -6.90 -8.24 9.81
CA ILE A 123 -7.23 -7.04 10.60
C ILE A 123 -6.44 -5.83 10.08
N GLY A 124 -5.13 -5.98 9.89
CA GLY A 124 -4.28 -4.91 9.35
C GLY A 124 -4.67 -4.54 7.91
N GLY A 125 -5.06 -5.52 7.10
CA GLY A 125 -5.59 -5.31 5.75
C GLY A 125 -6.89 -4.50 5.76
N ALA A 126 -7.85 -4.86 6.62
CA ALA A 126 -9.13 -4.16 6.75
C ALA A 126 -8.94 -2.73 7.29
N LEU A 127 -8.24 -2.57 8.42
CA LEU A 127 -7.98 -1.26 9.03
C LEU A 127 -7.17 -0.37 8.09
N GLY A 128 -6.11 -0.91 7.48
CA GLY A 128 -5.29 -0.16 6.53
C GLY A 128 -6.09 0.29 5.32
N THR A 129 -6.99 -0.54 4.80
CA THR A 129 -7.84 -0.15 3.66
C THR A 129 -8.85 0.92 4.09
N SER A 130 -9.49 0.79 5.25
CA SER A 130 -10.44 1.79 5.76
C SER A 130 -9.79 3.15 5.96
N VAL A 131 -8.62 3.20 6.61
CA VAL A 131 -7.88 4.47 6.83
C VAL A 131 -7.55 5.13 5.50
N LEU A 132 -7.10 4.36 4.51
CA LEU A 132 -6.76 4.92 3.21
C LEU A 132 -7.99 5.43 2.45
N VAL A 133 -9.11 4.70 2.51
CA VAL A 133 -10.39 5.17 1.95
C VAL A 133 -10.80 6.50 2.60
N THR A 134 -10.73 6.60 3.93
CA THR A 134 -11.06 7.84 4.65
C THR A 134 -10.14 8.99 4.27
N VAL A 135 -8.83 8.77 4.15
CA VAL A 135 -7.87 9.80 3.73
C VAL A 135 -8.18 10.32 2.33
N ILE A 136 -8.51 9.43 1.39
CA ILE A 136 -8.88 9.80 0.02
C ILE A 136 -10.19 10.57 0.02
N ALA A 137 -11.23 10.05 0.67
CA ALA A 137 -12.54 10.70 0.72
C ALA A 137 -12.44 12.11 1.33
N SER A 138 -11.70 12.25 2.44
CA SER A 138 -11.46 13.56 3.07
C SER A 138 -10.71 14.53 2.15
N LYS A 139 -9.71 14.04 1.41
CA LYS A 139 -8.95 14.88 0.49
C LYS A 139 -9.73 15.25 -0.76
N VAL A 140 -10.50 14.31 -1.31
CA VAL A 140 -11.40 14.53 -2.44
C VAL A 140 -12.47 15.53 -2.06
N GLY A 141 -13.18 15.35 -0.94
CA GLY A 141 -14.20 16.29 -0.49
C GLY A 141 -13.66 17.72 -0.29
N SER A 142 -12.44 17.87 0.20
CA SER A 142 -11.81 19.19 0.40
C SER A 142 -11.20 19.82 -0.87
N SER A 143 -10.91 19.04 -1.91
CA SER A 143 -10.28 19.55 -3.15
C SER A 143 -11.21 19.61 -4.35
N LEU A 144 -12.26 18.78 -4.39
CA LEU A 144 -13.15 18.58 -5.53
C LEU A 144 -13.75 19.89 -6.06
N SER A 145 -14.29 20.72 -5.17
CA SER A 145 -14.92 22.00 -5.54
C SER A 145 -13.93 22.97 -6.21
N GLY A 146 -12.69 23.00 -5.71
CA GLY A 146 -11.59 23.81 -6.25
C GLY A 146 -11.07 23.30 -7.58
N GLU A 147 -10.89 21.98 -7.70
CA GLU A 147 -10.43 21.33 -8.94
C GLU A 147 -11.46 21.43 -10.07
N LEU A 148 -12.75 21.26 -9.77
CA LEU A 148 -13.84 21.43 -10.73
C LEU A 148 -13.91 22.87 -11.24
N THR A 149 -13.82 23.85 -10.33
CA THR A 149 -13.85 25.27 -10.72
C THR A 149 -12.64 25.65 -11.56
N SER A 150 -11.45 25.11 -11.23
CA SER A 150 -10.21 25.33 -11.98
C SER A 150 -10.23 24.69 -13.36
N ALA A 151 -10.91 23.55 -13.51
CA ALA A 151 -11.15 22.89 -14.79
C ALA A 151 -12.21 23.59 -15.66
N GLY A 152 -12.84 24.67 -15.16
CA GLY A 152 -13.83 25.46 -15.90
C GLY A 152 -15.30 25.09 -15.64
N VAL A 153 -15.58 24.32 -14.60
CA VAL A 153 -16.96 24.06 -14.16
C VAL A 153 -17.50 25.30 -13.41
N PRO A 154 -18.69 25.82 -13.76
CA PRO A 154 -19.31 26.90 -13.01
C PRO A 154 -19.51 26.55 -11.54
N ALA A 155 -19.25 27.49 -10.62
CA ALA A 155 -19.32 27.26 -9.17
C ALA A 155 -20.67 26.71 -8.70
N SER A 156 -21.77 27.09 -9.36
CA SER A 156 -23.12 26.58 -9.07
C SER A 156 -23.28 25.08 -9.37
N TRP A 157 -22.57 24.58 -10.38
CA TRP A 157 -22.51 23.15 -10.71
C TRP A 157 -21.52 22.41 -9.80
N ALA A 158 -20.38 23.03 -9.49
CA ALA A 158 -19.37 22.45 -8.60
C ALA A 158 -19.95 22.11 -7.21
N HIS A 159 -20.74 23.02 -6.62
CA HIS A 159 -21.38 22.77 -5.33
C HIS A 159 -22.44 21.64 -5.38
N GLY A 160 -23.12 21.47 -6.53
CA GLY A 160 -24.03 20.33 -6.74
C GLY A 160 -23.32 18.99 -6.85
N LEU A 161 -22.05 18.99 -7.29
CA LEU A 161 -21.22 17.81 -7.48
C LEU A 161 -20.44 17.40 -6.22
N GLU A 162 -20.39 18.23 -5.17
CA GLU A 162 -19.81 17.85 -3.87
C GLU A 162 -20.44 16.58 -3.29
N LYS A 163 -21.75 16.37 -3.51
CA LYS A 163 -22.44 15.14 -3.09
C LYS A 163 -21.97 13.88 -3.81
N ALA A 164 -21.20 14.01 -4.87
CA ALA A 164 -20.61 12.90 -5.61
C ALA A 164 -19.15 12.62 -5.20
N GLU A 165 -18.68 13.18 -4.09
CA GLU A 165 -17.33 12.94 -3.56
C GLU A 165 -17.02 11.45 -3.36
N ASP A 166 -18.01 10.64 -2.97
CA ASP A 166 -17.86 9.19 -2.83
C ASP A 166 -17.59 8.52 -4.18
N ALA A 167 -18.30 8.94 -5.23
CA ALA A 167 -18.08 8.44 -6.59
C ALA A 167 -16.69 8.86 -7.10
N VAL A 168 -16.32 10.13 -6.90
CA VAL A 168 -15.00 10.65 -7.28
C VAL A 168 -13.88 9.96 -6.51
N SER A 169 -14.09 9.64 -5.24
CA SER A 169 -13.13 8.89 -4.41
C SER A 169 -12.91 7.46 -4.90
N MET A 170 -13.87 6.90 -5.63
CA MET A 170 -13.73 5.64 -6.35
C MET A 170 -13.16 5.81 -7.77
N GLY A 171 -12.86 7.04 -8.18
CA GLY A 171 -12.36 7.40 -9.51
C GLY A 171 -13.46 7.65 -10.55
N ILE A 172 -14.73 7.65 -10.16
CA ILE A 172 -15.86 7.81 -11.08
C ILE A 172 -16.19 9.29 -11.23
N ALA A 173 -16.06 9.83 -12.44
CA ALA A 173 -16.46 11.20 -12.75
C ALA A 173 -18.00 11.35 -12.75
N PRO A 174 -18.58 12.30 -12.00
CA PRO A 174 -20.03 12.49 -11.87
C PRO A 174 -20.60 13.23 -13.08
N VAL A 175 -20.66 12.56 -14.22
CA VAL A 175 -21.23 13.10 -15.46
C VAL A 175 -22.70 12.74 -15.61
N SER A 176 -23.54 13.74 -15.92
CA SER A 176 -24.96 13.54 -16.24
C SER A 176 -25.21 13.62 -17.75
N SER A 177 -26.16 12.83 -18.25
CA SER A 177 -26.51 12.77 -19.67
C SER A 177 -26.93 14.14 -20.23
N GLY A 178 -27.58 14.99 -19.43
CA GLY A 178 -28.02 16.34 -19.80
C GLY A 178 -26.95 17.44 -19.79
N MET A 179 -25.70 17.12 -19.46
CA MET A 179 -24.62 18.11 -19.33
C MET A 179 -24.00 18.47 -20.70
N PRO A 180 -23.69 19.76 -20.97
CA PRO A 180 -22.99 20.18 -22.18
C PRO A 180 -21.61 19.52 -22.31
N THR A 181 -21.17 19.22 -23.54
CA THR A 181 -19.93 18.46 -23.80
C THR A 181 -18.68 19.12 -23.18
N GLN A 182 -18.61 20.46 -23.18
CA GLN A 182 -17.52 21.21 -22.52
C GLN A 182 -17.53 21.04 -21.00
N ILE A 183 -18.69 21.05 -20.37
CA ILE A 183 -18.81 20.86 -18.91
C ILE A 183 -18.51 19.40 -18.54
N LYS A 184 -18.91 18.43 -19.38
CA LYS A 184 -18.54 17.02 -19.18
C LYS A 184 -17.02 16.82 -19.16
N ALA A 185 -16.30 17.43 -20.12
CA ALA A 185 -14.84 17.36 -20.17
C ALA A 185 -14.20 17.99 -18.92
N ALA A 186 -14.66 19.18 -18.52
CA ALA A 186 -14.19 19.87 -17.31
C ALA A 186 -14.46 19.07 -16.03
N VAL A 187 -15.63 18.43 -15.91
CA VAL A 187 -15.96 17.57 -14.75
C VAL A 187 -15.07 16.33 -14.70
N ILE A 188 -14.81 15.69 -15.84
CA ILE A 188 -13.90 14.53 -15.91
C ILE A 188 -12.49 14.93 -15.49
N GLU A 189 -11.98 16.05 -16.00
CA GLU A 189 -10.65 16.55 -15.68
C GLU A 189 -10.51 16.95 -14.21
N GLY A 190 -11.42 17.78 -13.68
CA GLY A 190 -11.40 18.19 -12.28
C GLY A 190 -11.59 17.02 -11.30
N SER A 191 -12.44 16.05 -11.64
CA SER A 191 -12.60 14.82 -10.83
C SER A 191 -11.35 13.95 -10.86
N GLY A 192 -10.69 13.85 -12.01
CA GLY A 192 -9.41 13.14 -12.15
C GLY A 192 -8.31 13.76 -11.28
N GLN A 193 -8.20 15.09 -11.28
CA GLN A 193 -7.21 15.81 -10.46
C GLN A 193 -7.51 15.67 -8.96
N ALA A 194 -8.77 15.81 -8.54
CA ALA A 194 -9.17 15.60 -7.15
C ALA A 194 -8.85 14.18 -6.67
N PHE A 195 -9.10 13.16 -7.51
CA PHE A 195 -8.75 11.78 -7.21
C PHE A 195 -7.24 11.57 -7.09
N VAL A 196 -6.44 12.12 -8.01
CA VAL A 196 -4.97 12.03 -7.98
C VAL A 196 -4.41 12.71 -6.73
N ASN A 197 -4.94 13.87 -6.33
CA ASN A 197 -4.58 14.54 -5.08
C ASN A 197 -4.92 13.70 -3.84
N GLY A 198 -6.07 13.03 -3.85
CA GLY A 198 -6.44 12.04 -2.83
C GLY A 198 -5.44 10.88 -2.79
N LEU A 199 -5.09 10.33 -3.96
CA LEU A 199 -4.15 9.22 -4.10
C LEU A 199 -2.75 9.59 -3.59
N HIS A 200 -2.23 10.76 -3.93
CA HIS A 200 -0.93 11.25 -3.41
C HIS A 200 -0.93 11.37 -1.89
N SER A 201 -2.04 11.83 -1.31
CA SER A 201 -2.19 11.92 0.15
C SER A 201 -2.17 10.52 0.79
N ALA A 202 -2.90 9.56 0.21
CA ALA A 202 -2.94 8.17 0.68
C ALA A 202 -1.58 7.46 0.57
N VAL A 203 -0.86 7.67 -0.54
CA VAL A 203 0.48 7.11 -0.77
C VAL A 203 1.48 7.71 0.23
N THR A 204 1.39 9.01 0.53
CA THR A 204 2.23 9.65 1.56
C THR A 204 1.99 9.06 2.94
N VAL A 205 0.72 8.94 3.35
CA VAL A 205 0.34 8.33 4.63
C VAL A 205 0.83 6.88 4.70
N THR A 206 0.69 6.13 3.61
CA THR A 206 1.20 4.75 3.52
C THR A 206 2.73 4.69 3.66
N GLY A 207 3.46 5.57 2.97
CA GLY A 207 4.92 5.66 3.06
C GLY A 207 5.39 5.95 4.49
N ILE A 208 4.75 6.89 5.18
CA ILE A 208 5.03 7.21 6.58
C ILE A 208 4.74 6.01 7.48
N LEU A 209 3.60 5.33 7.30
CA LEU A 209 3.26 4.12 8.06
C LEU A 209 4.27 2.99 7.83
N CYS A 210 4.77 2.81 6.60
CA CYS A 210 5.84 1.85 6.31
C CYS A 210 7.14 2.20 7.04
N LEU A 211 7.51 3.48 7.12
CA LEU A 211 8.71 3.92 7.86
C LEU A 211 8.54 3.74 9.37
N ILE A 212 7.36 4.04 9.93
CA ILE A 212 7.04 3.76 11.34
C ILE A 212 7.12 2.26 11.60
N GLY A 213 6.57 1.43 10.71
CA GLY A 213 6.67 -0.03 10.79
C GLY A 213 8.11 -0.51 10.73
N ALA A 214 8.96 0.10 9.90
CA ALA A 214 10.38 -0.22 9.82
C ALA A 214 11.10 0.12 11.13
N ALA A 215 10.85 1.30 11.71
CA ALA A 215 11.40 1.70 13.00
C ALA A 215 10.94 0.77 14.13
N ALA A 216 9.65 0.44 14.18
CA ALA A 216 9.08 -0.49 15.16
C ALA A 216 9.70 -1.90 15.02
N ALA A 217 9.93 -2.37 13.80
CA ALA A 217 10.59 -3.65 13.54
C ALA A 217 12.06 -3.65 14.02
N ILE A 218 12.80 -2.55 13.84
CA ILE A 218 14.19 -2.42 14.32
C ILE A 218 14.27 -2.48 15.86
N VAL A 219 13.31 -1.85 16.54
CA VAL A 219 13.26 -1.76 18.01
C VAL A 219 12.67 -3.02 18.64
N GLY A 220 11.60 -3.58 18.07
CA GLY A 220 10.82 -4.65 18.67
C GLY A 220 11.29 -6.06 18.36
N ILE A 221 12.02 -6.29 17.25
CA ILE A 221 12.54 -7.62 16.92
C ILE A 221 13.83 -7.85 17.73
N LYS A 222 13.76 -8.69 18.78
CA LYS A 222 14.94 -9.15 19.53
C LYS A 222 15.93 -9.84 18.59
N SER A 223 17.22 -9.65 18.82
CA SER A 223 18.27 -10.32 18.04
C SER A 223 18.32 -11.80 18.41
N ARG A 224 18.62 -12.66 17.44
CA ARG A 224 18.89 -14.10 17.65
C ARG A 224 20.03 -14.33 18.68
N ALA A 225 20.90 -13.33 18.86
CA ALA A 225 21.96 -13.32 19.88
C ALA A 225 21.45 -13.01 21.30
N GLU A 226 20.31 -12.32 21.44
CA GLU A 226 19.64 -12.05 22.71
C GLU A 226 18.79 -13.25 23.13
N GLU A 227 18.09 -13.89 22.20
CA GLU A 227 17.35 -15.14 22.46
C GLU A 227 18.28 -16.29 22.87
N ALA A 228 19.45 -16.43 22.22
CA ALA A 228 20.45 -17.44 22.60
C ALA A 228 21.17 -17.13 23.94
N LYS A 229 20.99 -15.92 24.49
CA LYS A 229 21.53 -15.50 25.78
C LYS A 229 20.51 -15.75 26.90
N ASP A 230 19.23 -15.47 26.66
CA ASP A 230 18.11 -15.80 27.54
C ASP A 230 18.00 -17.32 27.76
N ASP A 231 18.05 -18.10 26.67
CA ASP A 231 17.93 -19.58 26.74
C ASP A 231 19.10 -20.22 27.50
N LYS A 232 20.28 -19.58 27.47
CA LYS A 232 21.43 -20.01 28.28
C LYS A 232 21.31 -19.59 29.74
N GLU A 233 20.74 -18.42 30.05
CA GLU A 233 20.50 -17.97 31.42
C GLU A 233 19.41 -18.82 32.10
N ASP A 234 18.34 -19.16 31.39
CA ASP A 234 17.28 -20.04 31.91
C ASP A 234 17.77 -21.48 32.16
N VAL A 235 18.58 -22.05 31.26
CA VAL A 235 19.19 -23.38 31.47
C VAL A 235 20.17 -23.36 32.66
N VAL A 236 20.92 -22.28 32.87
CA VAL A 236 21.84 -22.14 34.00
C VAL A 236 21.09 -21.98 35.33
N ILE A 237 19.96 -21.27 35.35
CA ILE A 237 19.11 -21.11 36.54
C ILE A 237 18.46 -22.45 36.91
N VAL A 238 17.97 -23.21 35.92
CA VAL A 238 17.37 -24.55 36.14
C VAL A 238 18.41 -25.58 36.58
N ALA A 239 19.66 -25.48 36.13
CA ALA A 239 20.75 -26.37 36.57
C ALA A 239 21.32 -26.04 37.96
N ALA A 240 20.95 -24.89 38.54
CA ALA A 240 21.41 -24.43 39.85
C ALA A 240 20.41 -24.73 41.00
N HIS A 241 19.36 -25.51 40.73
CA HIS A 241 18.41 -26.05 41.71
C HIS A 241 18.35 -27.57 41.61
#